data_AF-A0A7X8T568-F1
#
_entry.id   AF-A0A7X8T568-F1
#
_cell.length_a   1.000
_cell.length_b   1.000
_cell.length_c   1.000
_cell.angle_alpha   90.00
_cell.angle_beta   90.00
_cell.angle_gamma   90.00
#
_symmetry.space_group_name_H-M   'P 1'
#
loop_
_entity.id
_entity.type
_entity.pdbx_description
1 polymer ?
#
loop_
_entity_poly.entity_id
_entity_poly.type
_entity_poly.pdbx_seq_one_letter_code
_entity_poly.pdbx_strand_id
1 'polypeptide(L)' 'MQAKSYNPIVARNIPAEMAELARERGEGLTKQDLLDHGYTDEEITRHSHDASVLFARSTLRRVA' A
#
# COMPACT_ATOMS: atom_id res chain seq x y z
N MET A 1 8.58 -17.98 5.00
CA MET A 1 7.71 -16.81 5.19
C MET A 1 8.41 -15.88 6.18
N GLN A 2 9.04 -14.81 5.70
CA GLN A 2 9.78 -13.88 6.56
C GLN A 2 8.78 -12.82 7.04
N ALA A 3 8.34 -12.91 8.30
CA ALA A 3 7.45 -11.90 8.88
C ALA A 3 8.23 -10.57 8.97
N LYS A 4 7.73 -9.53 8.29
CA LYS A 4 8.22 -8.15 8.43
C LYS A 4 8.27 -7.83 9.92
N SER A 5 9.47 -7.61 10.46
CA SER A 5 9.69 -7.33 11.87
C SER A 5 8.87 -6.09 12.27
N TYR A 6 7.83 -6.30 13.07
CA TYR A 6 6.99 -5.22 13.59
C TYR A 6 7.82 -4.31 14.48
N ASN A 7 8.12 -3.09 14.02
CA ASN A 7 8.75 -2.06 14.82
C ASN A 7 7.65 -1.20 15.48
N PRO A 8 7.38 -1.34 16.79
CA PRO A 8 6.29 -0.63 17.46
C PRO A 8 6.51 0.89 17.57
N ILE A 9 7.73 1.39 17.28
CA ILE A 9 8.06 2.82 17.39
C ILE A 9 7.55 3.62 16.18
N VAL A 10 7.31 2.94 15.04
CA VAL A 10 6.78 3.57 13.83
C VAL A 10 5.43 2.91 13.54
N ALA A 11 4.34 3.62 13.83
CA ALA A 11 3.01 3.18 13.41
C ALA A 11 3.06 2.92 11.89
N ARG A 12 2.87 1.66 11.45
CA ARG A 12 2.87 1.31 10.04
C ARG A 12 1.78 2.12 9.33
N ASN A 13 2.19 2.94 8.37
CA ASN A 13 1.26 3.66 7.52
C ASN A 13 0.91 2.76 6.33
N ILE A 14 0.02 1.79 6.60
CA ILE A 14 -0.44 0.80 5.62
C ILE A 14 -0.92 1.45 4.31
N PRO A 15 -1.74 2.52 4.31
CA PRO A 15 -2.10 3.23 3.09
C PRO A 15 -0.90 3.69 2.26
N ALA A 16 0.13 4.25 2.91
CA ALA A 16 1.33 4.73 2.24
C ALA A 16 2.17 3.56 1.68
N GLU A 17 2.30 2.46 2.43
CA GLU A 17 2.99 1.25 1.96
C GLU A 17 2.29 0.65 0.73
N MET A 18 0.95 0.56 0.75
CA MET A 18 0.16 0.07 -0.40
C MET A 18 0.29 0.99 -1.62
N ALA A 19 0.30 2.31 -1.42
CA ALA A 19 0.45 3.28 -2.49
C ALA A 19 1.86 3.27 -3.12
N GLU A 20 2.91 3.09 -2.32
CA GLU A 20 4.27 2.89 -2.83
C GLU A 20 4.39 1.58 -3.59
N LEU A 21 3.83 0.49 -3.07
CA LEU A 21 3.84 -0.81 -3.74
C LEU A 21 3.15 -0.75 -5.11
N ALA A 22 2.03 -0.03 -5.22
CA ALA A 22 1.35 0.21 -6.49
C ALA A 22 2.20 1.04 -7.47
N ARG A 23 2.98 2.01 -6.95
CA ARG A 23 3.93 2.78 -7.75
C ARG A 23 5.09 1.93 -8.25
N GLU A 24 5.68 1.11 -7.40
CA GLU A 24 6.81 0.25 -7.75
C GLU A 24 6.44 -0.77 -8.84
N ARG A 25 5.23 -1.33 -8.79
CA ARG A 25 4.74 -2.26 -9.82
C ARG A 25 4.30 -1.58 -11.12
N GLY A 26 4.00 -0.29 -11.09
CA GLY A 26 3.54 0.46 -12.27
C GLY A 26 2.11 0.12 -12.73
N GLU A 27 1.43 -0.80 -12.04
CA GLU A 27 0.07 -1.27 -12.33
C GLU A 27 -0.80 -1.17 -11.07
N GLY A 28 -2.12 -1.04 -11.26
CA GLY A 28 -3.08 -1.06 -10.17
C GLY A 28 -3.04 -2.41 -9.45
N LEU A 29 -2.64 -2.42 -8.18
CA LEU A 29 -2.61 -3.64 -7.37
C LEU A 29 -4.02 -4.21 -7.18
N THR A 30 -4.18 -5.49 -7.45
CA THR A 30 -5.41 -6.20 -7.10
C THR A 30 -5.42 -6.58 -5.63
N LYS A 31 -6.60 -6.95 -5.12
CA LYS A 31 -6.74 -7.52 -3.77
C LYS A 31 -5.85 -8.75 -3.58
N GLN A 32 -5.75 -9.61 -4.60
CA GLN A 32 -4.93 -10.82 -4.54
C GLN A 32 -3.45 -10.49 -4.42
N ASP A 33 -2.95 -9.50 -5.16
CA ASP A 33 -1.55 -9.07 -5.06
C ASP A 33 -1.20 -8.62 -3.64
N LEU A 34 -2.10 -7.87 -3.00
CA LEU A 34 -1.91 -7.39 -1.63
C LEU A 34 -1.90 -8.55 -0.62
N LEU A 35 -2.76 -9.55 -0.80
CA LEU A 35 -2.73 -10.76 0.02
C LEU A 35 -1.40 -11.52 -0.14
N ASP A 36 -0.89 -11.64 -1.37
CA ASP A 36 0.39 -12.28 -1.66
C ASP A 36 1.58 -11.51 -1.03
N HIS A 37 1.44 -10.20 -0.85
CA HIS A 37 2.39 -9.34 -0.13
C HIS A 37 2.25 -9.36 1.41
N GLY A 38 1.34 -10.18 1.92
CA GLY A 38 1.16 -10.39 3.36
C GLY A 38 0.28 -9.34 4.05
N TYR A 39 -0.51 -8.56 3.29
CA TYR A 39 -1.61 -7.79 3.86
C TYR A 39 -2.79 -8.70 4.21
N THR A 40 -3.51 -8.35 5.26
CA THR A 40 -4.75 -9.04 5.64
C THR A 40 -5.95 -8.45 4.91
N ASP A 41 -7.04 -9.22 4.82
CA ASP A 41 -8.29 -8.78 4.19
C ASP A 41 -8.86 -7.50 4.83
N GLU A 42 -8.74 -7.39 6.16
CA GLU A 42 -9.19 -6.23 6.93
C GLU A 42 -8.35 -4.99 6.64
N GLU A 43 -7.02 -5.13 6.57
CA GLU A 43 -6.11 -4.03 6.22
C GLU A 43 -6.39 -3.53 4.80
N ILE A 44 -6.57 -4.44 3.85
CA ILE A 44 -6.88 -4.09 2.46
C ILE A 44 -8.22 -3.36 2.38
N THR A 45 -9.25 -3.89 3.02
CA THR A 45 -10.59 -3.29 3.00
C THR A 45 -10.59 -1.91 3.66
N ARG A 46 -9.87 -1.76 4.76
CA ARG A 46 -9.81 -0.50 5.51
C ARG A 46 -8.97 0.58 4.82
N HIS A 47 -7.90 0.20 4.12
CA HIS A 47 -6.88 1.14 3.64
C HIS A 47 -6.78 1.28 2.12
N SER A 48 -7.46 0.44 1.35
CA SER A 48 -7.42 0.47 -0.13
C SER A 48 -7.85 1.82 -0.73
N HIS A 49 -8.89 2.44 -0.17
CA HIS A 49 -9.34 3.76 -0.63
C HIS A 49 -8.27 4.83 -0.40
N ASP A 50 -7.74 4.93 0.82
CA ASP A 50 -6.71 5.90 1.17
C ASP A 50 -5.42 5.68 0.37
N ALA A 51 -5.03 4.42 0.16
CA ALA A 51 -3.89 4.07 -0.69
C ALA A 51 -4.08 4.55 -2.13
N SER A 52 -5.29 4.40 -2.69
CA SER A 52 -5.62 4.86 -4.04
C SER A 52 -5.54 6.39 -4.16
N VAL A 53 -6.02 7.11 -3.15
CA VAL A 53 -5.91 8.58 -3.08
C VAL A 53 -4.45 9.01 -2.99
N LEU A 54 -3.63 8.36 -2.14
CA LEU A 54 -2.19 8.65 -2.02
C LEU A 54 -1.44 8.36 -3.32
N PHE A 55 -1.76 7.24 -3.98
CA PHE A 55 -1.21 6.89 -5.28
C PHE A 55 -1.54 7.96 -6.32
N ALA A 56 -2.82 8.33 -6.48
CA ALA A 56 -3.23 9.36 -7.43
C ALA A 56 -2.58 10.73 -7.14
N ARG A 57 -2.45 11.11 -5.86
CA ARG A 57 -1.74 12.36 -5.49
C ARG A 57 -0.25 12.29 -5.85
N SER A 58 0.38 11.13 -5.71
CA SER A 58 1.80 10.97 -6.04
C SER A 58 2.07 11.02 -7.55
N THR A 59 1.15 10.50 -8.37
CA THR A 59 1.28 10.54 -9.84
C THR A 59 1.03 11.93 -10.40
N LEU A 60 0.06 12.68 -9.86
CA LEU A 60 -0.21 14.06 -10.26
C LEU A 60 0.97 15.01 -9.95
N ARG A 61 1.71 14.75 -8.86
CA ARG A 61 2.86 15.59 -8.46
C ARG A 61 4.08 15.47 -9.39
N ARG A 62 4.12 14.46 -10.27
CA ARG A 62 5.18 14.31 -11.29
C ARG A 62 4.96 15.19 -12.53
N VAL A 63 3.79 15.81 -12.67
CA VAL A 63 3.40 16.61 -13.85
C VAL A 63 3.52 18.12 -13.60
N ALA A 64 4.11 18.54 -12.47
CA ALA A 64 4.28 19.95 -12.09
C ALA A 64 5.75 20.38 -12.10
#